data_AF-A0A1F7J4X9-F1
#
_entry.id   AF-A0A1F7J4X9-F1
#
_cell.length_a   1.000
_cell.length_b   1.000
_cell.length_c   1.000
_cell.angle_alpha   90.00
_cell.angle_beta   90.00
_cell.angle_gamma   90.00
#
_symmetry.space_group_name_H-M   'P 1'
#
loop_
_entity.id
_entity.type
_entity.pdbx_description
1 polymer ?
#
loop_
_entity_poly.entity_id
_entity_poly.type
_entity_poly.pdbx_seq_one_letter_code
_entity_poly.pdbx_strand_id
1 'polypeptide(L)'
;MSFSWEKYEKRNQKFVDAITVTKTGSIGLPKHFYNLHKINQFKYITLFFDKSQKALGIKFSNDDSEKKSSFKINPSEHGYGANIIARSFFKTYNLDTLLYYGKYPYEIDESNAEIGNLYVIKLKEKNQEENVYETEEIPADPSVKQDVAVG
;
A
#
# COMPACT_ATOMS: atom_id res chain seq x y z
N MET A 1 26.25 -12.13 -35.58
CA MET A 1 25.73 -12.12 -34.20
C MET A 1 24.29 -12.57 -34.26
N SER A 2 23.90 -13.54 -33.43
CA SER A 2 22.56 -14.12 -33.46
C SER A 2 21.78 -13.63 -32.23
N PHE A 3 20.59 -13.10 -32.45
CA PHE A 3 19.71 -12.64 -31.37
C PHE A 3 18.75 -13.75 -30.97
N SER A 4 18.51 -13.91 -29.67
CA SER A 4 17.47 -14.78 -29.12
C SER A 4 16.32 -13.90 -28.65
N TRP A 5 15.20 -13.97 -29.36
CA TRP A 5 14.01 -13.18 -29.06
C TRP A 5 13.01 -14.01 -28.26
N GLU A 6 12.44 -13.43 -27.20
CA GLU A 6 11.34 -14.02 -26.46
C GLU A 6 10.06 -13.22 -26.73
N LYS A 7 8.95 -13.92 -26.99
CA LYS A 7 7.65 -13.30 -27.24
C LYS A 7 7.02 -12.85 -25.92
N TYR A 8 6.68 -11.56 -25.83
CA TYR A 8 5.97 -11.02 -24.67
C TYR A 8 4.48 -11.45 -24.68
N GLU A 9 4.06 -12.25 -23.71
CA GLU A 9 2.68 -12.77 -23.62
C GLU A 9 1.83 -12.13 -22.50
N LYS A 10 2.43 -11.31 -21.64
CA LYS A 10 1.79 -10.79 -20.40
C LYS A 10 1.05 -9.47 -20.61
N ARG A 11 0.07 -9.43 -21.53
CA ARG A 11 -0.77 -8.25 -21.75
C ARG A 11 -1.63 -7.95 -20.50
N ASN A 12 -1.76 -6.68 -20.11
CA ASN A 12 -2.63 -6.18 -19.03
C ASN A 12 -2.30 -6.59 -17.57
N GLN A 13 -1.09 -7.08 -17.28
CA GLN A 13 -0.68 -7.28 -15.89
C GLN A 13 -0.32 -5.95 -15.22
N LYS A 14 -1.05 -5.58 -14.16
CA LYS A 14 -0.75 -4.37 -13.37
C LYS A 14 0.40 -4.67 -12.41
N PHE A 15 1.59 -4.19 -12.75
CA PHE A 15 2.76 -4.23 -11.88
C PHE A 15 2.70 -3.02 -10.95
N VAL A 16 2.57 -3.28 -9.64
CA VAL A 16 2.64 -2.23 -8.61
C VAL A 16 3.91 -2.50 -7.82
N ASP A 17 4.95 -1.74 -8.14
CA ASP A 17 6.22 -1.77 -7.43
C ASP A 17 6.28 -0.62 -6.42
N ALA A 18 5.51 -0.76 -5.34
CA ALA A 18 5.34 0.25 -4.32
C ALA A 18 4.88 -0.41 -3.02
N ILE A 19 5.12 0.25 -1.90
CA ILE A 19 4.55 -0.11 -0.60
C ILE A 19 3.32 0.77 -0.37
N THR A 20 2.22 0.19 0.11
CA THR A 20 0.96 0.91 0.27
C THR A 20 0.68 1.18 1.74
N VAL A 21 0.26 2.40 2.07
CA VAL A 21 -0.37 2.71 3.35
C VAL A 21 -1.88 2.79 3.14
N THR A 22 -2.66 2.02 3.89
CA THR A 22 -4.11 2.00 3.79
C THR A 22 -4.74 3.01 4.76
N LYS A 23 -5.94 3.48 4.42
CA LYS A 23 -6.76 4.35 5.31
C LYS A 23 -6.99 3.74 6.69
N THR A 24 -7.01 2.40 6.77
CA THR A 24 -7.26 1.63 8.01
C THR A 24 -6.02 1.42 8.88
N GLY A 25 -4.88 2.01 8.51
CA GLY A 25 -3.62 1.89 9.25
C GLY A 25 -2.94 0.54 9.06
N SER A 26 -2.99 0.00 7.85
CA SER A 26 -2.23 -1.18 7.45
C SER A 26 -1.21 -0.85 6.37
N ILE A 27 -0.16 -1.64 6.29
CA ILE A 27 0.87 -1.58 5.26
C ILE A 27 0.62 -2.73 4.28
N GLY A 28 0.24 -2.38 3.05
CA GLY A 28 0.04 -3.32 1.97
C GLY A 28 1.33 -3.57 1.19
N LEU A 29 1.62 -4.85 0.96
CA LEU A 29 2.70 -5.33 0.11
C LEU A 29 2.08 -5.95 -1.14
N PRO A 30 2.01 -5.22 -2.27
CA PRO A 30 1.44 -5.75 -3.50
C PRO A 30 2.14 -7.01 -3.97
N LYS A 31 1.42 -7.88 -4.68
CA LYS A 31 1.92 -9.16 -5.22
C LYS A 31 3.29 -9.04 -5.90
N HIS A 32 3.51 -7.99 -6.69
CA HIS A 32 4.77 -7.81 -7.40
C HIS A 32 5.94 -7.60 -6.42
N PHE A 33 5.83 -6.61 -5.53
CA PHE A 33 6.80 -6.35 -4.46
C PHE A 33 7.04 -7.60 -3.59
N TYR A 34 5.96 -8.25 -3.15
CA TYR A 34 6.01 -9.43 -2.29
C TYR A 34 6.80 -10.58 -2.93
N ASN A 35 6.59 -10.83 -4.22
CA ASN A 35 7.30 -11.88 -4.95
C ASN A 35 8.74 -11.48 -5.32
N LEU A 36 8.94 -10.24 -5.76
CA LEU A 36 10.23 -9.70 -6.16
C LEU A 36 11.26 -9.83 -5.04
N HIS A 37 10.85 -9.46 -3.82
CA HIS A 37 11.71 -9.48 -2.63
C HIS A 37 11.61 -10.78 -1.82
N LYS A 38 10.94 -11.81 -2.35
CA LYS A 38 10.74 -13.12 -1.72
C LYS A 38 10.22 -13.00 -0.28
N ILE A 39 9.25 -12.12 -0.06
CA ILE A 39 8.76 -11.78 1.29
C ILE A 39 8.04 -12.98 1.95
N ASN A 40 7.61 -13.97 1.15
CA ASN A 40 7.03 -15.22 1.63
C ASN A 40 7.91 -16.04 2.58
N GLN A 41 9.23 -15.80 2.58
CA GLN A 41 10.14 -16.47 3.51
C GLN A 41 10.16 -15.82 4.89
N PHE A 42 9.57 -14.64 5.07
CA PHE A 42 9.58 -13.90 6.33
C PHE A 42 8.23 -14.00 7.05
N LYS A 43 8.27 -14.04 8.38
CA LYS A 43 7.06 -14.11 9.23
C LYS A 43 6.68 -12.76 9.81
N TYR A 44 7.66 -11.89 10.04
CA TYR A 44 7.49 -10.64 10.79
C TYR A 44 8.15 -9.47 10.07
N ILE A 45 7.70 -8.27 10.45
CA ILE A 45 8.40 -7.02 10.14
C ILE A 45 8.68 -6.23 11.42
N THR A 46 9.78 -5.49 11.39
CA THR A 46 10.11 -4.47 12.40
C THR A 46 10.07 -3.11 11.72
N LEU A 47 9.33 -2.17 12.33
CA LEU A 47 9.10 -0.83 11.79
C LEU A 47 10.03 0.18 12.44
N PHE A 48 10.64 1.02 11.63
CA PHE A 48 11.51 2.12 12.03
C PHE A 48 10.90 3.43 11.52
N PHE A 49 11.05 4.50 12.30
CA PHE A 49 10.54 5.82 11.91
C PHE A 49 11.62 6.87 12.04
N ASP A 50 11.92 7.55 10.94
CA ASP A 50 12.68 8.79 10.94
C ASP A 50 11.72 9.97 11.03
N LYS A 51 11.72 10.64 12.20
CA LYS A 51 10.90 11.83 12.44
C LYS A 51 11.36 13.04 11.64
N SER A 52 12.66 13.16 11.34
CA SER A 52 13.24 14.28 10.61
C SER A 52 12.80 14.26 9.15
N GLN A 53 12.88 13.08 8.52
CA GLN A 53 12.53 12.89 7.12
C GLN A 53 11.08 12.41 6.90
N LYS A 54 10.31 12.21 7.97
CA LYS A 54 8.98 11.55 7.95
C LYS A 54 9.01 10.26 7.11
N ALA A 55 10.00 9.40 7.36
CA ALA A 55 10.21 8.18 6.60
C ALA A 55 9.92 6.93 7.45
N LEU A 56 9.26 5.94 6.84
CA LEU A 56 8.99 4.64 7.43
C LEU A 56 9.96 3.61 6.84
N GLY A 57 10.76 3.00 7.70
CA GLY A 57 11.64 1.87 7.37
C GLY A 57 10.99 0.55 7.76
N ILE A 58 11.08 -0.44 6.87
CA ILE A 58 10.52 -1.78 7.07
C ILE A 58 11.65 -2.80 6.95
N LYS A 59 11.92 -3.51 8.03
CA LYS A 59 12.84 -4.65 8.06
C LYS A 59 12.03 -5.94 8.10
N PHE A 60 12.38 -6.90 7.26
CA PHE A 60 11.77 -8.23 7.27
C PHE A 60 12.60 -9.20 8.11
N SER A 61 11.95 -10.01 8.94
CA SER A 61 12.64 -10.93 9.86
C SER A 61 11.85 -12.22 10.11
N ASN A 62 12.58 -13.25 10.51
CA ASN A 62 12.06 -14.51 11.04
C ASN A 62 12.37 -14.69 12.53
N ASP A 63 12.98 -13.68 13.17
CA ASP A 63 13.34 -13.76 14.57
C ASP A 63 12.10 -13.62 15.46
N ASP A 64 11.77 -14.73 16.13
CA ASP A 64 10.67 -14.82 17.09
C ASP A 64 10.98 -14.06 18.39
N SER A 65 12.24 -13.71 18.66
CA SER A 65 12.64 -12.96 19.85
C SER A 65 12.10 -11.52 19.85
N GLU A 66 11.89 -10.95 18.66
CA GLU A 66 11.35 -9.60 18.44
C GLU A 66 9.81 -9.56 18.42
N LYS A 67 9.10 -10.64 18.79
CA LYS A 67 7.61 -10.71 18.72
C LYS A 67 6.89 -9.55 19.42
N LYS A 68 7.49 -8.95 20.45
CA LYS A 68 6.90 -7.81 21.19
C LYS A 68 6.99 -6.48 20.42
N SER A 69 7.99 -6.33 19.56
CA SER A 69 8.29 -5.10 18.79
C SER A 69 8.09 -5.27 17.30
N SER A 70 7.62 -6.45 16.86
CA SER A 70 7.41 -6.78 15.46
C SER A 70 5.93 -6.98 15.14
N PHE A 71 5.61 -6.85 13.85
CA PHE A 71 4.28 -7.03 13.30
C PHE A 71 4.25 -8.28 12.43
N LYS A 72 3.20 -9.09 12.59
CA LYS A 72 3.01 -10.28 11.76
C LYS A 72 2.66 -9.89 10.33
N ILE A 73 3.30 -10.55 9.37
CA ILE A 73 2.93 -10.48 7.96
C ILE A 73 1.70 -11.37 7.76
N ASN A 74 0.63 -10.82 7.17
CA ASN A 74 -0.56 -11.60 6.80
C ASN A 74 -0.63 -11.73 5.28
N PRO A 75 -0.15 -12.85 4.70
CA PRO A 75 -0.30 -13.13 3.29
C PRO A 75 -1.78 -13.15 2.89
N SER A 76 -2.08 -12.67 1.69
CA SER A 76 -3.41 -12.79 1.11
C SER A 76 -3.66 -14.24 0.70
N GLU A 77 -4.78 -14.81 1.15
CA GLU A 77 -5.22 -16.17 0.79
C GLU A 77 -5.41 -16.34 -0.73
N HIS A 78 -5.75 -15.25 -1.43
CA HIS A 78 -5.95 -15.22 -2.88
C HIS A 78 -4.70 -14.81 -3.67
N GLY A 79 -3.54 -14.71 -3.01
CA GLY A 79 -2.26 -14.44 -3.68
C GLY A 79 -2.10 -13.00 -4.20
N TYR A 80 -2.80 -12.02 -3.60
CA TYR A 80 -2.67 -10.59 -3.93
C TYR A 80 -1.46 -9.89 -3.27
N GLY A 81 -0.60 -10.65 -2.59
CA GLY A 81 0.54 -10.14 -1.82
C GLY A 81 0.34 -10.36 -0.33
N ALA A 82 0.65 -9.37 0.50
CA ALA A 82 0.47 -9.43 1.94
C ALA A 82 0.01 -8.09 2.53
N ASN A 83 -0.51 -8.12 3.75
CA ASN A 83 -0.90 -6.95 4.51
C ASN A 83 -0.39 -7.04 5.95
N ILE A 84 0.04 -5.91 6.50
CA ILE A 84 0.49 -5.80 7.89
C ILE A 84 -0.36 -4.78 8.63
N ILE A 85 -0.96 -5.19 9.75
CA ILE A 85 -1.79 -4.30 10.57
C ILE A 85 -0.87 -3.49 11.49
N ALA A 86 -0.61 -2.23 11.13
CA ALA A 86 0.35 -1.35 11.80
C ALA A 86 -0.32 -0.16 12.52
N ARG A 87 -1.57 -0.32 12.98
CA ARG A 87 -2.36 0.76 13.62
C ARG A 87 -1.66 1.39 14.82
N SER A 88 -1.01 0.57 15.64
CA SER A 88 -0.26 1.05 16.82
C SER A 88 0.89 1.96 16.41
N PHE A 89 1.62 1.63 15.34
CA PHE A 89 2.70 2.47 14.82
C PHE A 89 2.21 3.87 14.42
N PHE A 90 1.17 3.94 13.58
CA PHE A 90 0.62 5.23 13.13
C PHE A 90 0.11 6.06 14.32
N LYS A 91 -0.55 5.41 15.29
CA LYS A 91 -1.03 6.07 16.51
C LYS A 91 0.13 6.58 17.38
N THR A 92 1.18 5.79 17.58
CA THR A 92 2.34 6.16 18.40
C THR A 92 3.09 7.38 17.85
N TYR A 93 3.15 7.52 16.51
CA TYR A 93 3.83 8.64 15.86
C TYR A 93 2.89 9.77 15.41
N ASN A 94 1.61 9.76 15.84
CA ASN A 94 0.59 10.75 15.48
C ASN A 94 0.46 10.98 13.96
N LEU A 95 0.55 9.90 13.19
CA LEU A 95 0.37 9.92 11.74
C LEU A 95 -1.10 9.63 11.42
N ASP A 96 -1.83 10.62 10.90
CA ASP A 96 -3.21 10.43 10.46
C ASP A 96 -3.25 9.63 9.15
N THR A 97 -3.72 8.38 9.22
CA THR A 97 -3.79 7.50 8.06
C THR A 97 -4.73 8.01 6.97
N LEU A 98 -5.64 8.95 7.25
CA LEU A 98 -6.47 9.61 6.25
C LEU A 98 -5.70 10.66 5.44
N LEU A 99 -4.62 11.21 5.99
CA LEU A 99 -3.73 12.14 5.28
C LEU A 99 -2.59 11.39 4.58
N TYR A 100 -2.13 10.28 5.15
CA TYR A 100 -0.95 9.54 4.68
C TYR A 100 -1.28 8.24 3.93
N TYR A 101 -2.53 7.99 3.52
CA TYR A 101 -2.84 6.81 2.70
C TYR A 101 -2.37 7.01 1.26
N GLY A 102 -1.80 5.96 0.67
CA GLY A 102 -1.30 6.03 -0.69
C GLY A 102 -0.34 4.90 -1.04
N LYS A 103 0.14 4.93 -2.27
CA LYS A 103 1.21 4.07 -2.76
C LYS A 103 2.49 4.90 -2.77
N TYR A 104 3.53 4.35 -2.15
CA TYR A 104 4.81 5.02 -2.00
C TYR A 104 5.89 4.24 -2.74
N PRO A 105 6.72 4.90 -3.57
CA PRO A 105 7.96 4.30 -4.02
C PRO A 105 8.82 4.00 -2.80
N TYR A 106 9.64 2.95 -2.91
CA TYR A 106 10.55 2.56 -1.83
C TYR A 106 12.00 2.67 -2.31
N GLU A 107 12.87 2.92 -1.36
CA GLU A 107 14.33 2.83 -1.50
C GLU A 107 14.82 1.71 -0.57
N ILE A 108 15.92 1.05 -0.90
CA ILE A 108 16.57 0.09 0.00
C ILE A 108 17.74 0.82 0.64
N ASP A 109 17.69 0.96 1.95
CA ASP A 109 18.78 1.50 2.76
C ASP A 109 19.57 0.36 3.39
N GLU A 110 20.87 0.30 3.06
CA GLU A 110 21.82 -0.69 3.57
C GLU A 110 22.92 -0.03 4.41
N SER A 111 22.78 1.26 4.73
CA SER A 111 23.83 2.05 5.40
C SER A 111 24.08 1.63 6.86
N ASN A 112 23.09 1.00 7.51
CA ASN A 112 23.21 0.55 8.89
C ASN A 112 23.47 -0.97 8.96
N ALA A 113 24.73 -1.34 9.19
CA ALA A 113 25.16 -2.73 9.27
C ALA A 113 24.51 -3.54 10.42
N GLU A 114 24.07 -2.89 11.50
CA GLU A 114 23.41 -3.56 12.63
C GLU A 114 21.94 -3.89 12.32
N ILE A 115 21.28 -3.01 11.57
CA ILE A 115 19.86 -3.19 11.21
C ILE A 115 19.73 -4.05 9.96
N GLY A 116 20.67 -3.96 9.01
CA GLY A 116 20.60 -4.60 7.70
C GLY A 116 19.63 -3.87 6.77
N ASN A 117 19.18 -4.57 5.72
CA ASN A 117 18.39 -3.97 4.64
C ASN A 117 17.02 -3.45 5.14
N LEU A 118 16.82 -2.14 4.97
CA LEU A 118 15.58 -1.44 5.27
C LEU A 118 14.88 -1.00 3.99
N TYR A 119 13.61 -1.34 3.86
CA TYR A 119 12.76 -0.81 2.79
C TYR A 119 12.13 0.48 3.29
N VAL A 120 12.54 1.60 2.72
CA VAL A 120 12.20 2.94 3.21
C VAL A 120 11.18 3.59 2.28
N ILE A 121 10.09 4.09 2.86
CA ILE A 121 9.14 4.98 2.17
C ILE A 121 9.10 6.35 2.83
N LYS A 122 9.08 7.39 2.00
CA LYS A 122 8.92 8.78 2.46
C LYS A 122 7.43 9.12 2.48
N LEU A 123 6.89 9.39 3.68
CA LEU A 123 5.47 9.66 3.84
C LEU A 123 5.17 11.11 3.43
N LYS A 124 4.10 11.27 2.64
CA LYS A 124 3.61 12.57 2.18
C LYS A 124 2.12 12.66 2.44
N GLU A 125 1.69 13.79 2.98
CA GLU A 125 0.29 14.12 3.19
C GLU A 125 -0.38 14.34 1.83
N LYS A 126 -1.60 13.79 1.67
CA LYS A 126 -2.49 14.16 0.59
C LYS A 126 -3.15 15.50 0.93
N ASN A 127 -2.93 16.51 0.10
CA ASN A 127 -3.74 17.71 0.15
C ASN A 127 -5.19 17.33 -0.17
N GLN A 128 -6.15 17.76 0.66
CA GLN A 128 -7.56 17.37 0.54
C GLN A 128 -8.30 17.99 -0.66
N GLU A 129 -7.61 18.78 -1.49
CA GLU A 129 -8.21 19.53 -2.61
C GLU A 129 -8.49 18.66 -3.86
N GLU A 130 -8.03 17.42 -3.92
CA GLU A 130 -8.26 16.51 -5.07
C GLU A 130 -9.50 15.59 -4.94
N ASN A 131 -10.40 15.82 -3.98
CA ASN A 131 -11.62 15.00 -3.80
C ASN A 131 -12.94 15.75 -4.05
N VAL A 132 -12.91 16.83 -4.82
CA VAL A 132 -14.14 17.38 -5.43
C VAL A 132 -14.26 16.75 -6.82
N TYR A 133 -15.47 16.36 -7.22
CA TYR A 133 -15.85 15.69 -8.49
C TYR A 133 -15.76 14.15 -8.51
N GLU A 134 -16.76 13.49 -7.92
CA GLU A 134 -17.67 12.59 -8.67
C GLU A 134 -18.92 12.29 -7.84
N THR A 135 -19.76 13.31 -7.66
CA THR A 135 -21.19 13.10 -7.46
C THR A 135 -21.83 13.74 -8.68
N GLU A 136 -21.98 12.99 -9.76
CA GLU A 136 -22.99 13.37 -10.76
C GLU A 136 -24.33 13.22 -10.05
N GLU A 137 -24.83 14.33 -9.50
CA GLU A 137 -26.24 14.49 -9.24
C GLU A 137 -26.94 14.27 -10.58
N ILE A 138 -27.58 13.11 -10.73
CA ILE A 138 -28.54 12.88 -11.80
C ILE A 138 -29.57 14.01 -11.68
N PRO A 139 -29.69 14.92 -12.66
CA PRO A 139 -30.73 15.93 -12.60
C PRO A 139 -32.07 15.19 -12.57
N ALA A 140 -32.88 15.46 -11.55
CA ALA A 140 -34.26 15.01 -11.51
C ALA A 140 -34.97 15.63 -12.72
N ASP A 141 -35.29 14.81 -13.71
CA ASP A 141 -36.01 15.21 -14.92
C ASP A 141 -37.41 15.71 -14.55
N PRO A 142 -37.73 17.01 -14.71
CA PRO A 142 -39.03 17.56 -14.39
C PRO A 142 -39.79 17.87 -15.68
N SER A 143 -40.15 16.85 -16.47
CA SER A 143 -41.10 16.91 -17.61
C SER A 143 -41.26 15.48 -18.16
N VAL A 144 -42.43 14.82 -18.21
CA VAL A 144 -43.60 15.17 -19.03
C VAL A 144 -44.80 14.28 -18.65
N LYS A 145 -45.82 14.96 -18.08
CA LYS A 145 -47.28 14.94 -18.32
C LYS A 145 -48.18 13.73 -17.96
N GLN A 146 -49.14 14.08 -17.10
CA GLN A 146 -50.51 13.59 -17.03
C GLN A 146 -51.18 13.53 -18.41
N ASP A 147 -52.00 12.50 -18.64
CA ASP A 147 -53.37 12.55 -19.19
C ASP A 147 -53.73 11.21 -19.84
N VAL A 148 -54.61 10.45 -19.21
CA VAL A 148 -55.87 10.01 -19.87
C VAL A 148 -56.85 9.53 -18.81
N ALA A 149 -57.89 10.33 -18.59
CA ALA A 149 -59.20 9.79 -18.24
C ALA A 149 -59.82 9.13 -19.48
N VAL A 150 -60.72 8.17 -19.27
CA VAL A 150 -62.01 7.93 -19.97
C VAL A 150 -62.31 6.43 -19.94
N GLY A 151 -63.52 6.08 -19.45
CA GLY A 151 -64.19 4.81 -19.71
C GLY A 151 -64.71 4.11 -18.47
#